data_AF-A0A6G3TG43-F1
#
_entry.id   AF-A0A6G3TG43-F1
#
_cell.length_a   1.000
_cell.length_b   1.000
_cell.length_c   1.000
_cell.angle_alpha   90.00
_cell.angle_beta   90.00
_cell.angle_gamma   90.00
#
_symmetry.space_group_name_H-M   'P 1'
#
loop_
_entity.id
_entity.type
_entity.pdbx_description
1 polymer ?
#
loop_
_entity_poly.entity_id
_entity_poly.type
_entity_poly.pdbx_seq_one_letter_code
_entity_poly.pdbx_strand_id
1 'polypeptide(L)' 'MTAVRHVCRYCDEPIPDPDDAVLVAHEGGNSGPGWNIWAHRVHADLVEPDPAAVRILTRVLLVQAMRS' A
#
# COMPACT_ATOMS: atom_id res chain seq x y z
N MET A 1 22.31 -3.61 16.39
CA MET A 1 21.20 -3.85 15.45
C MET A 1 20.35 -2.60 15.44
N THR A 2 20.30 -1.86 14.32
CA THR A 2 19.31 -0.79 14.15
C THR A 2 17.96 -1.45 13.90
N ALA A 3 16.98 -1.22 14.78
CA ALA A 3 15.62 -1.67 14.54
C ALA A 3 15.13 -1.05 13.21
N VAL A 4 14.65 -1.88 12.29
CA VAL A 4 14.03 -1.40 11.06
C VAL A 4 12.76 -0.68 11.48
N ARG A 5 12.78 0.66 11.46
CA ARG A 5 11.59 1.46 11.73
C ARG A 5 10.79 1.55 10.45
N HIS A 6 9.55 1.06 10.49
CA HIS A 6 8.57 1.33 9.45
C HIS A 6 8.25 2.82 9.43
N VAL A 7 7.86 3.33 8.26
CA VAL A 7 7.38 4.71 8.09
C VAL A 7 5.95 4.61 7.58
N CYS A 8 5.05 5.37 8.18
CA CYS A 8 3.66 5.38 7.78
C CYS A 8 3.49 6.10 6.45
N ARG A 9 2.86 5.44 5.48
CA ARG A 9 2.62 6.00 4.15
C ARG A 9 1.69 7.23 4.14
N TYR A 10 0.84 7.38 5.15
CA TYR A 10 -0.16 8.44 5.22
C TYR A 10 0.40 9.74 5.80
N CYS A 11 1.13 9.69 6.92
CA CYS A 11 1.65 10.88 7.60
C CYS A 11 3.16 11.08 7.46
N ASP A 12 3.86 10.16 6.77
CA ASP A 12 5.33 10.15 6.59
C ASP A 12 6.15 10.10 7.90
N GLU A 13 5.51 9.80 9.03
CA GLU A 13 6.19 9.65 10.33
C GLU A 13 6.65 8.21 10.58
N PRO A 14 7.74 8.01 11.35
CA PRO A 14 8.12 6.69 11.82
C PRO A 14 7.02 6.01 12.64
N ILE A 15 6.92 4.69 12.54
CA ILE A 15 6.06 3.86 13.40
C ILE A 15 6.96 3.31 14.52
N PRO A 16 6.92 3.87 15.74
CA PRO A 16 7.83 3.48 16.81
C PRO A 16 7.46 2.14 17.45
N ASP A 17 6.16 1.84 17.50
CA ASP A 17 5.62 0.59 18.01
C ASP A 17 5.39 -0.39 16.85
N PRO A 18 6.13 -1.52 16.79
CA PRO A 18 5.93 -2.54 15.76
C PRO A 18 4.49 -3.08 15.72
N ASP A 19 3.78 -3.10 16.85
CA ASP A 19 2.40 -3.59 16.91
C ASP A 19 1.39 -2.60 16.31
N ASP A 20 1.80 -1.37 16.02
CA ASP A 20 0.99 -0.37 15.29
C ASP A 20 1.25 -0.38 13.78
N ALA A 21 2.23 -1.16 13.31
CA ALA A 21 2.55 -1.26 11.89
C ALA A 21 1.58 -2.19 11.16
N VAL A 22 0.80 -1.64 10.22
CA VAL A 22 -0.08 -2.39 9.32
C VAL A 22 0.52 -2.40 7.92
N LEU A 23 0.70 -3.58 7.35
CA LEU A 23 1.10 -3.74 5.94
C LEU A 23 -0.10 -3.38 5.05
N VAL A 24 0.03 -2.32 4.26
CA VAL A 24 -1.06 -1.81 3.41
C VAL A 24 -0.85 -2.11 1.93
N ALA A 25 0.40 -2.25 1.48
CA ALA A 25 0.71 -2.61 0.10
C ALA A 25 2.12 -3.22 -0.03
N HIS A 26 2.37 -3.84 -1.17
CA HIS A 26 3.70 -4.26 -1.61
C HIS A 26 3.94 -3.69 -3.00
N GLU A 27 4.96 -2.86 -3.16
CA GLU A 27 5.39 -2.39 -4.46
C GLU A 27 6.49 -3.32 -4.98
N GLY A 28 6.21 -4.02 -6.08
CA GLY A 28 7.16 -4.93 -6.71
C GLY A 28 8.35 -4.17 -7.31
N GLY A 29 9.56 -4.71 -7.14
CA GLY A 29 10.76 -4.20 -7.79
C GLY A 29 10.95 -4.83 -9.17
N ASN A 30 11.28 -4.02 -10.19
CA ASN A 30 11.60 -4.55 -11.53
C ASN A 30 12.87 -5.41 -11.57
N SER A 31 13.79 -5.23 -10.62
CA SER A 31 15.11 -5.88 -10.63
C SER A 31 15.55 -6.39 -9.25
N GLY A 32 14.60 -6.64 -8.33
CA GLY A 32 14.89 -7.08 -6.98
C GLY A 32 13.62 -7.34 -6.18
N PRO A 33 13.73 -7.84 -4.93
CA PRO A 33 12.58 -7.92 -4.05
C PRO A 33 11.97 -6.52 -3.91
N GLY A 34 10.66 -6.43 -4.11
CA GLY A 34 9.91 -5.21 -3.89
C GLY A 34 10.01 -4.70 -2.46
N TRP A 35 9.29 -3.63 -2.16
CA TRP A 35 9.27 -3.04 -0.82
C TRP A 35 7.85 -3.02 -0.25
N ASN A 36 7.78 -3.36 1.04
CA ASN A 36 6.55 -3.34 1.81
C ASN A 36 6.23 -1.91 2.24
N ILE A 37 4.98 -1.50 2.03
CA ILE A 37 4.46 -0.21 2.42
C ILE A 37 3.62 -0.40 3.68
N TRP A 38 3.90 0.41 4.70
CA TRP A 38 3.32 0.30 6.03
C TRP A 38 2.52 1.56 6.38
N ALA A 39 1.57 1.43 7.31
CA ALA A 39 0.86 2.55 7.91
C ALA A 39 0.64 2.31 9.41
N HIS A 40 0.47 3.37 10.21
CA HIS A 40 -0.11 3.23 11.55
C HIS A 40 -1.49 2.60 11.42
N ARG A 41 -1.94 1.83 12.42
CA ARG A 41 -3.25 1.18 12.40
C ARG A 41 -4.38 2.17 12.15
N VAL A 42 -4.30 3.35 12.76
CA VAL A 42 -5.31 4.42 12.63
C VAL A 42 -5.31 5.10 11.25
N HIS A 43 -4.24 4.93 10.47
CA HIS A 43 -4.10 5.52 9.14
C HIS A 43 -4.24 4.50 8.02
N ALA A 44 -4.34 3.20 8.33
CA ALA A 44 -4.37 2.14 7.32
C ALA A 44 -5.48 2.35 6.28
N ASP A 45 -6.69 2.70 6.73
CA ASP A 45 -7.84 2.95 5.86
C ASP A 45 -7.80 4.32 5.15
N LEU A 46 -6.87 5.19 5.51
CA LEU A 46 -6.69 6.52 4.90
C LEU A 46 -5.65 6.48 3.77
N VAL A 47 -4.90 5.39 3.63
CA VAL A 47 -3.96 5.22 2.51
C VAL A 47 -4.76 4.93 1.25
N GLU A 48 -4.74 5.88 0.32
CA GLU A 48 -5.43 5.71 -0.95
C GLU A 48 -4.81 4.58 -1.78
N PRO A 49 -5.62 3.82 -2.54
CA PRO A 49 -5.12 2.79 -3.45
C PRO A 49 -4.22 3.39 -4.54
N ASP A 50 -3.28 2.58 -5.04
CA ASP A 50 -2.43 2.99 -6.16
C ASP A 50 -3.28 3.43 -7.39
N PRO A 51 -3.05 4.64 -7.95
CA PRO A 51 -3.86 5.14 -9.06
C PRO A 51 -3.79 4.30 -10.34
N ALA A 52 -2.74 3.53 -10.57
CA ALA A 52 -2.66 2.58 -11.69
C ALA A 52 -3.52 1.36 -11.41
N ALA A 53 -3.51 0.83 -10.18
CA ALA A 53 -4.40 -0.26 -9.77
C ALA A 53 -5.88 0.12 -9.94
N VAL A 54 -6.27 1.33 -9.50
CA VAL A 54 -7.64 1.86 -9.69
C VAL A 54 -8.01 1.93 -11.17
N ARG A 55 -7.10 2.43 -12.03
CA ARG A 55 -7.33 2.53 -13.47
C ARG A 55 -7.46 1.16 -14.14
N ILE A 56 -6.65 0.18 -13.74
CA ILE A 56 -6.72 -1.19 -14.26
C ILE A 56 -8.05 -1.83 -13.86
N LEU A 57 -8.43 -1.77 -12.58
CA LEU A 57 -9.70 -2.31 -12.10
C LEU A 57 -10.89 -1.69 -12.85
N THR A 58 -10.88 -0.36 -12.99
CA THR A 58 -11.91 0.36 -13.76
C THR A 58 -12.03 -0.18 -15.18
N ARG A 59 -10.90 -0.39 -15.87
CA ARG A 59 -10.91 -0.94 -17.24
C ARG A 59 -11.49 -2.35 -17.28
N VAL A 60 -11.16 -3.20 -16.32
CA VAL A 60 -11.70 -4.56 -16.22
C VAL A 60 -13.22 -4.53 -16.02
N LEU A 61 -13.70 -3.70 -15.09
CA LEU A 61 -15.13 -3.57 -14.79
C LEU A 61 -15.92 -3.07 -16.01
N LEU A 62 -15.39 -2.10 -16.75
CA LEU A 62 -16.01 -1.61 -18.00
C LEU A 62 -16.11 -2.72 -19.05
N VAL A 63 -15.05 -3.51 -19.23
CA VAL A 63 -15.07 -4.63 -20.18
C VAL A 63 -16.09 -5.70 -19.76
N GLN A 64 -16.23 -5.99 -18.46
CA GLN A 64 -17.23 -6.94 -17.97
C GLN A 64 -18.65 -6.42 -18.16
N ALA A 65 -18.90 -5.14 -17.89
CA ALA A 65 -20.20 -4.51 -18.09
C ALA A 65 -20.64 -4.54 -19.56
N MET A 66 -19.71 -4.36 -20.50
CA MET A 66 -20.00 -4.43 -21.95
C MET A 66 -20.28 -5.87 -22.45
N ARG A 67 -19.94 -6.89 -21.66
CA ARG A 67 -20.19 -8.31 -22.00
C ARG A 67 -21.50 -8.84 -21.41
N SER A 68 -22.20 -8.04 -20.61
CA SER A 68 -23.50 -8.35 -20.01
C SER A 68 -24.63 -7.79 -20.86
#